data_AF-Q2EG05-F1
#
_entry.id   AF-Q2EG05-F1
#
_cell.length_a   1.000
_cell.length_b   1.000
_cell.length_c   1.000
_cell.angle_alpha   90.00
_cell.angle_beta   90.00
_cell.angle_gamma   90.00
#
_symmetry.space_group_name_H-M   'P 1'
#
loop_
_entity.id
_entity.type
_entity.pdbx_description
1 polymer ?
#
loop_
_entity_poly.entity_id
_entity_poly.type
_entity_poly.pdbx_seq_one_letter_code
_entity_poly.pdbx_strand_id
1 'polypeptide(L)'
;NYNNNSLDDNLLPDRKLAGDSVQLGAAWTLPESSEPGCFLVGGKPSSCQENGMADAWSKNCVILINPQGPFSQCHQVVPPESIFASCVQGQCGTKGDATALCHSLQAYASLCAQAGQAPAWRNRTFCPMRCPPGSSYSPCASPCPATCSSINTPRDCPKALPCAEGCECQKGHILSRTSCVPFGQCGCTDPAGSYHPVGERWYTEHTCTRLCTCSVHNNITCIQSSCKPNQICWALDGLV
;
A
#
# COMPACT_ATOMS: atom_id res chain seq x y z
N ASN A 1 -20.88 -10.66 -2.92
CA ASN A 1 -21.53 -10.85 -1.58
C ASN A 1 -20.80 -11.88 -0.70
N TYR A 2 -19.64 -12.40 -1.14
CA TYR A 2 -18.77 -13.32 -0.40
C TYR A 2 -19.42 -14.65 0.04
N ASN A 3 -20.38 -15.15 -0.75
CA ASN A 3 -21.02 -16.46 -0.54
C ASN A 3 -20.37 -17.60 -1.37
N ASN A 4 -19.22 -17.34 -1.99
CA ASN A 4 -18.52 -18.26 -2.91
C ASN A 4 -19.30 -18.63 -4.19
N ASN A 5 -20.29 -17.83 -4.59
CA ASN A 5 -21.03 -17.97 -5.84
C ASN A 5 -20.79 -16.77 -6.76
N SER A 6 -19.88 -16.90 -7.73
CA SER A 6 -19.54 -15.80 -8.64
C SER A 6 -20.71 -15.36 -9.53
N LEU A 7 -21.75 -16.17 -9.68
CA LEU A 7 -22.91 -15.85 -10.52
C LEU A 7 -23.82 -14.78 -9.91
N ASP A 8 -23.71 -14.52 -8.60
CA ASP A 8 -24.50 -13.53 -7.89
C ASP A 8 -23.64 -12.45 -7.20
N ASP A 9 -22.42 -12.23 -7.68
CA ASP A 9 -21.60 -11.14 -7.14
C ASP A 9 -22.07 -9.75 -7.60
N ASN A 10 -22.78 -9.68 -8.74
CA ASN A 10 -23.33 -8.45 -9.30
C ASN A 10 -24.73 -8.13 -8.77
N LEU A 11 -24.95 -8.30 -7.47
CA LEU A 11 -26.22 -7.95 -6.82
C LEU A 11 -26.32 -6.46 -6.52
N LEU A 12 -27.48 -5.90 -6.84
CA LEU A 12 -27.94 -4.60 -6.41
C LEU A 12 -28.34 -4.64 -4.92
N PRO A 13 -28.52 -3.49 -4.24
CA PRO A 13 -28.99 -3.45 -2.85
C PRO A 13 -30.33 -4.15 -2.62
N ASP A 14 -31.19 -4.21 -3.65
CA ASP A 14 -32.48 -4.92 -3.63
C ASP A 14 -32.37 -6.43 -3.92
N ARG A 15 -31.14 -6.96 -4.00
CA ARG A 15 -30.80 -8.36 -4.29
C ARG A 15 -31.21 -8.85 -5.69
N LYS A 16 -31.47 -7.95 -6.63
CA LYS A 16 -31.57 -8.33 -8.04
C LYS A 16 -30.20 -8.26 -8.70
N LEU A 17 -30.02 -9.03 -9.78
CA LEU A 17 -28.82 -8.94 -10.59
C LEU A 17 -28.83 -7.62 -11.37
N ALA A 18 -27.69 -6.92 -11.37
CA ALA A 18 -27.45 -5.80 -12.25
C ALA A 18 -27.36 -6.30 -13.71
N GLY A 19 -27.88 -5.49 -14.65
CA GLY A 19 -27.78 -5.77 -16.08
C GLY A 19 -26.38 -5.54 -16.64
N ASP A 20 -25.61 -4.62 -16.04
CA ASP A 20 -24.22 -4.36 -16.39
C ASP A 20 -23.43 -3.77 -15.20
N SER A 21 -22.11 -3.64 -15.37
CA SER A 21 -21.22 -3.10 -14.34
C SER A 21 -21.46 -1.62 -14.03
N VAL A 22 -22.05 -0.86 -14.96
CA VAL A 22 -22.35 0.57 -14.78
C VAL A 22 -23.55 0.72 -13.84
N GLN A 23 -24.62 -0.04 -14.09
CA GLN A 23 -25.78 -0.12 -13.21
C GLN A 23 -25.39 -0.61 -11.83
N LEU A 24 -24.51 -1.63 -11.74
CA LEU A 24 -24.01 -2.12 -10.47
C LEU A 24 -23.29 -1.01 -9.69
N GLY A 25 -22.31 -0.35 -10.30
CA GLY A 25 -21.55 0.71 -9.64
C GLY A 25 -22.43 1.87 -9.15
N ALA A 26 -23.42 2.27 -9.94
CA ALA A 26 -24.34 3.34 -9.57
C ALA A 26 -25.28 2.98 -8.42
N ALA A 27 -25.73 1.72 -8.34
CA ALA A 27 -26.64 1.28 -7.30
C ALA A 27 -26.00 1.24 -5.91
N TRP A 28 -24.65 1.20 -5.85
CA TRP A 28 -23.88 1.23 -4.61
C TRP A 28 -23.34 2.63 -4.25
N THR A 29 -23.86 3.69 -4.89
CA THR A 29 -23.53 5.08 -4.51
C THR A 29 -24.18 5.48 -3.18
N LEU A 30 -23.47 6.30 -2.40
CA LEU A 30 -24.00 6.90 -1.18
C LEU A 30 -24.44 8.33 -1.48
N PRO A 31 -25.76 8.64 -1.46
CA PRO A 31 -26.28 9.95 -1.83
C PRO A 31 -25.69 11.11 -1.00
N GLU A 32 -25.36 10.85 0.26
CA GLU A 32 -24.87 11.86 1.23
C GLU A 32 -23.37 12.13 1.09
N SER A 33 -22.61 11.29 0.36
CA SER A 33 -21.15 11.37 0.24
C SER A 33 -20.67 11.44 -1.21
N SER A 34 -21.60 11.53 -2.15
CA SER A 34 -21.29 11.62 -3.57
C SER A 34 -21.17 13.08 -3.98
N GLU A 35 -20.11 13.41 -4.70
CA GLU A 35 -19.90 14.75 -5.26
C GLU A 35 -21.09 15.18 -6.12
N PRO A 36 -21.51 16.47 -6.08
CA PRO A 36 -22.50 17.00 -7.00
C PRO A 36 -22.04 16.76 -8.45
N GLY A 37 -22.77 15.93 -9.22
CA GLY A 37 -22.37 15.54 -10.58
C GLY A 37 -22.07 14.05 -10.78
N CYS A 38 -22.03 13.25 -9.73
CA CYS A 38 -21.88 11.79 -9.82
C CYS A 38 -23.23 11.13 -10.22
N PHE A 39 -23.60 11.23 -11.50
CA PHE A 39 -24.84 10.65 -12.03
C PHE A 39 -24.55 9.57 -13.07
N LEU A 40 -25.47 8.60 -13.20
CA LEU A 40 -25.47 7.58 -14.25
C LEU A 40 -25.47 8.16 -15.69
N VAL A 41 -25.91 9.41 -15.85
CA VAL A 41 -26.19 10.01 -17.16
C VAL A 41 -24.94 10.72 -17.68
N GLY A 42 -24.28 10.13 -18.68
CA GLY A 42 -23.24 10.81 -19.46
C GLY A 42 -21.89 10.11 -19.55
N GLY A 43 -21.74 8.91 -18.98
CA GLY A 43 -20.57 8.07 -19.24
C GLY A 43 -20.57 7.63 -20.70
N LYS A 44 -19.88 8.37 -21.57
CA LYS A 44 -19.65 7.93 -22.96
C LYS A 44 -18.97 6.55 -22.88
N PRO A 45 -19.50 5.52 -23.58
CA PRO A 45 -18.84 4.22 -23.64
C PRO A 45 -17.37 4.42 -23.97
N SER A 46 -16.47 3.77 -23.24
CA SER A 46 -15.05 3.90 -23.50
C SER A 46 -14.79 3.50 -24.95
N SER A 47 -14.13 4.36 -25.74
CA SER A 47 -13.80 4.10 -27.15
C SER A 47 -12.89 2.89 -27.37
N CYS A 48 -12.51 2.22 -26.28
CA CYS A 48 -11.68 1.04 -26.19
C CYS A 48 -12.33 -0.22 -26.79
N GLN A 49 -13.66 -0.26 -26.94
CA GLN A 49 -14.37 -1.40 -27.51
C GLN A 49 -14.46 -1.38 -29.05
N GLU A 50 -14.29 -0.23 -29.71
CA GLU A 50 -14.69 -0.09 -31.14
C GLU A 50 -13.55 -0.21 -32.17
N ASN A 51 -12.27 -0.06 -31.84
CA ASN A 51 -11.28 0.37 -32.85
C ASN A 51 -9.97 -0.43 -33.00
N GLY A 52 -9.90 -1.72 -32.64
CA GLY A 52 -8.63 -2.47 -32.74
C GLY A 52 -7.48 -1.90 -31.87
N MET A 53 -7.76 -0.88 -31.06
CA MET A 53 -6.85 -0.28 -30.09
C MET A 53 -6.52 -1.27 -28.97
N ALA A 54 -7.38 -2.26 -28.72
CA ALA A 54 -7.09 -3.37 -27.83
C ALA A 54 -5.77 -4.07 -28.21
N ASP A 55 -5.45 -4.23 -29.50
CA ASP A 55 -4.19 -4.82 -29.95
C ASP A 55 -2.98 -3.91 -29.68
N ALA A 56 -3.16 -2.59 -29.79
CA ALA A 56 -2.10 -1.62 -29.49
C ALA A 56 -1.73 -1.64 -28.01
N TRP A 57 -2.73 -1.70 -27.12
CA TRP A 57 -2.53 -1.73 -25.67
C TRP A 57 -2.16 -3.12 -25.13
N SER A 58 -2.58 -4.19 -25.82
CA SER A 58 -2.22 -5.58 -25.49
C SER A 58 -0.71 -5.76 -25.35
N LYS A 59 0.08 -5.14 -26.24
CA LYS A 59 1.55 -5.18 -26.22
C LYS A 59 2.14 -4.73 -24.88
N ASN A 60 1.56 -3.73 -24.22
CA ASN A 60 2.02 -3.24 -22.92
C ASN A 60 1.78 -4.26 -21.80
N CYS A 61 0.70 -5.06 -21.93
CA CYS A 61 0.26 -6.00 -20.92
C CYS A 61 0.82 -7.43 -21.12
N VAL A 62 1.52 -7.72 -22.24
CA VAL A 62 2.03 -9.08 -22.57
C VAL A 62 2.91 -9.67 -21.47
N ILE A 63 3.59 -8.85 -20.68
CA ILE A 63 4.40 -9.31 -19.53
C ILE A 63 3.58 -10.18 -18.54
N LEU A 64 2.27 -9.93 -18.39
CA LEU A 64 1.38 -10.70 -17.52
C LEU A 64 1.17 -12.14 -17.99
N ILE A 65 1.20 -12.38 -19.30
CA ILE A 65 0.92 -13.68 -19.93
C ILE A 65 2.17 -14.34 -20.53
N ASN A 66 3.34 -13.70 -20.45
CA ASN A 66 4.57 -14.22 -21.03
C ASN A 66 5.01 -15.50 -20.28
N PRO A 67 5.04 -16.67 -20.95
CA PRO A 67 5.40 -17.94 -20.30
C PRO A 67 6.89 -18.04 -19.91
N GLN A 68 7.73 -17.14 -20.42
CA GLN A 68 9.13 -16.98 -19.99
C GLN A 68 9.34 -15.69 -19.16
N GLY A 69 8.26 -15.01 -18.82
CA GLY A 69 8.28 -13.77 -18.05
C GLY A 69 8.41 -13.97 -16.54
N PRO A 70 8.50 -12.87 -15.77
CA PRO A 70 8.65 -12.92 -14.31
C PRO A 70 7.46 -13.60 -13.62
N PHE A 71 6.26 -13.55 -14.22
CA PHE A 71 5.05 -14.14 -13.66
C PHE A 71 4.82 -15.61 -14.06
N SER A 72 5.69 -16.22 -14.87
CA SER A 72 5.48 -17.56 -15.43
C SER A 72 5.18 -18.65 -14.39
N GLN A 73 5.84 -18.61 -13.22
CA GLN A 73 5.62 -19.57 -12.14
C GLN A 73 4.27 -19.38 -11.42
N CYS A 74 3.68 -18.19 -11.52
CA CYS A 74 2.39 -17.87 -10.91
C CYS A 74 1.21 -18.31 -11.79
N HIS A 75 1.38 -18.43 -13.11
CA HIS A 75 0.30 -18.78 -14.05
C HIS A 75 -0.44 -20.07 -13.69
N GLN A 76 0.24 -21.03 -13.04
CA GLN A 76 -0.35 -22.30 -12.62
C GLN A 76 -1.30 -22.19 -11.44
N VAL A 77 -1.11 -21.17 -10.58
CA VAL A 77 -1.87 -20.96 -9.35
C VAL A 77 -2.83 -19.77 -9.44
N VAL A 78 -2.52 -18.79 -10.29
CA VAL A 78 -3.38 -17.65 -10.59
C VAL A 78 -3.42 -17.44 -12.11
N PRO A 79 -4.53 -17.79 -12.79
CA PRO A 79 -4.67 -17.57 -14.24
C PRO A 79 -4.57 -16.08 -14.61
N PRO A 80 -3.75 -15.69 -15.61
CA PRO A 80 -3.49 -14.28 -15.92
C PRO A 80 -4.55 -13.59 -16.78
N GLU A 81 -5.53 -14.32 -17.35
CA GLU A 81 -6.39 -13.85 -18.44
C GLU A 81 -7.28 -12.67 -18.03
N SER A 82 -7.92 -12.75 -16.87
CA SER A 82 -8.77 -11.66 -16.35
C SER A 82 -7.95 -10.40 -16.08
N ILE A 83 -6.74 -10.56 -15.53
CA ILE A 83 -5.85 -9.47 -15.17
C ILE A 83 -5.24 -8.81 -16.41
N PHE A 84 -4.92 -9.62 -17.42
CA PHE A 84 -4.50 -9.15 -18.73
C PHE A 84 -5.62 -8.31 -19.38
N ALA A 85 -6.86 -8.80 -19.40
CA ALA A 85 -7.99 -8.06 -19.96
C ALA A 85 -8.22 -6.72 -19.23
N SER A 86 -8.17 -6.72 -17.90
CA SER A 86 -8.26 -5.49 -17.10
C SER A 86 -7.10 -4.54 -17.36
N CYS A 87 -5.87 -5.04 -17.52
CA CYS A 87 -4.70 -4.24 -17.88
C CYS A 87 -4.89 -3.54 -19.23
N VAL A 88 -5.35 -4.27 -20.25
CA VAL A 88 -5.59 -3.72 -21.60
C VAL A 88 -6.65 -2.64 -21.57
N GLN A 89 -7.74 -2.87 -20.85
CA GLN A 89 -8.80 -1.88 -20.67
C GLN A 89 -8.29 -0.65 -19.92
N GLY A 90 -7.54 -0.84 -18.84
CA GLY A 90 -6.93 0.24 -18.06
C GLY A 90 -5.96 1.08 -18.90
N GLN A 91 -5.06 0.44 -19.64
CA GLN A 91 -4.13 1.10 -20.56
C GLN A 91 -4.87 1.89 -21.64
N CYS A 92 -5.97 1.36 -22.17
CA CYS A 92 -6.76 2.10 -23.12
C CYS A 92 -7.43 3.34 -22.49
N GLY A 93 -8.05 3.17 -21.31
CA GLY A 93 -8.71 4.26 -20.58
C GLY A 93 -7.75 5.37 -20.18
N THR A 94 -6.49 5.03 -19.89
CA THR A 94 -5.44 6.00 -19.53
C THR A 94 -4.53 6.39 -20.68
N LYS A 95 -4.83 5.95 -21.91
CA LYS A 95 -4.03 6.20 -23.13
C LYS A 95 -2.56 5.83 -22.98
N GLY A 96 -2.27 4.71 -22.32
CA GLY A 96 -0.92 4.16 -22.18
C GLY A 96 -0.13 4.69 -20.99
N ASP A 97 -0.80 5.25 -19.98
CA ASP A 97 -0.12 5.73 -18.79
C ASP A 97 0.71 4.62 -18.11
N ALA A 98 1.98 4.91 -17.88
CA ALA A 98 2.91 3.94 -17.32
C ALA A 98 2.56 3.58 -15.87
N THR A 99 2.01 4.52 -15.10
CA THR A 99 1.60 4.28 -13.70
C THR A 99 0.45 3.28 -13.64
N ALA A 100 -0.54 3.44 -14.52
CA ALA A 100 -1.65 2.49 -14.67
C ALA A 100 -1.19 1.08 -15.04
N LEU A 101 -0.17 0.96 -15.91
CA LEU A 101 0.46 -0.34 -16.21
C LEU A 101 1.09 -0.92 -14.94
N CYS A 102 1.94 -0.14 -14.26
CA CYS A 102 2.62 -0.60 -13.05
C CYS A 102 1.65 -1.03 -11.95
N HIS A 103 0.52 -0.35 -11.79
CA HIS A 103 -0.53 -0.74 -10.85
C HIS A 103 -1.19 -2.08 -11.23
N SER A 104 -1.44 -2.30 -12.53
CA SER A 104 -1.99 -3.57 -13.02
C SER A 104 -1.03 -4.74 -12.76
N LEU A 105 0.27 -4.52 -13.00
CA LEU A 105 1.32 -5.51 -12.72
C LEU A 105 1.49 -5.77 -11.23
N GLN A 106 1.44 -4.71 -10.41
CA GLN A 106 1.50 -4.82 -8.95
C GLN A 106 0.30 -5.59 -8.38
N ALA A 107 -0.90 -5.39 -8.93
CA ALA A 107 -2.08 -6.13 -8.55
C ALA A 107 -1.89 -7.64 -8.83
N TYR A 108 -1.35 -7.99 -9.99
CA TYR A 108 -1.06 -9.39 -10.30
C TYR A 108 0.03 -9.98 -9.40
N ALA A 109 1.11 -9.24 -9.16
CA ALA A 109 2.18 -9.65 -8.25
C ALA A 109 1.65 -9.92 -6.82
N SER A 110 0.69 -9.13 -6.35
CA SER A 110 0.03 -9.33 -5.06
C SER A 110 -0.79 -10.62 -5.01
N LEU A 111 -1.56 -10.92 -6.06
CA LEU A 111 -2.30 -12.20 -6.16
C LEU A 111 -1.34 -13.39 -6.18
N CYS A 112 -0.24 -13.26 -6.93
CA CYS A 112 0.81 -14.28 -6.96
C CYS A 112 1.42 -14.50 -5.58
N ALA A 113 1.78 -13.43 -4.86
CA ALA A 113 2.38 -13.53 -3.52
C ALA A 113 1.44 -14.21 -2.52
N GLN A 114 0.13 -13.92 -2.59
CA GLN A 114 -0.91 -14.61 -1.81
C GLN A 114 -1.00 -16.10 -2.15
N ALA A 115 -0.75 -16.47 -3.41
CA ALA A 115 -0.67 -17.86 -3.86
C ALA A 115 0.72 -18.51 -3.61
N GLY A 116 1.61 -17.84 -2.87
CA GLY A 116 2.94 -18.36 -2.51
C GLY A 116 4.04 -18.14 -3.56
N GLN A 117 3.75 -17.38 -4.62
CA GLN A 117 4.71 -17.05 -5.67
C GLN A 117 4.96 -15.54 -5.72
N ALA A 118 6.10 -15.08 -5.23
CA ALA A 118 6.40 -13.63 -5.19
C ALA A 118 7.46 -13.25 -6.26
N PRO A 119 7.05 -12.94 -7.50
CA PRO A 119 7.99 -12.69 -8.59
C PRO A 119 8.68 -11.33 -8.44
N ALA A 120 9.98 -11.30 -8.70
CA ALA A 120 10.70 -10.04 -8.91
C ALA A 120 10.43 -9.54 -10.34
N TRP A 121 9.54 -8.57 -10.49
CA TRP A 121 9.11 -8.06 -11.80
C TRP A 121 9.52 -6.60 -12.06
N ARG A 122 9.82 -5.83 -11.00
CA ARG A 122 10.32 -4.45 -11.10
C ARG A 122 11.82 -4.43 -11.33
N ASN A 123 12.29 -3.36 -11.96
CA ASN A 123 13.72 -3.05 -12.02
C ASN A 123 13.96 -1.53 -12.00
N ARG A 124 15.21 -1.10 -12.17
CA ARG A 124 15.59 0.33 -12.10
C ARG A 124 14.96 1.20 -13.19
N THR A 125 14.60 0.62 -14.34
CA THR A 125 14.04 1.32 -15.49
C THR A 125 12.57 1.00 -15.73
N PHE A 126 12.05 -0.08 -15.16
CA PHE A 126 10.69 -0.56 -15.32
C PHE A 126 9.95 -0.62 -13.99
N CYS A 127 8.96 0.25 -13.83
CA CYS A 127 8.16 0.41 -12.62
C CYS A 127 8.99 0.50 -11.33
N PRO A 128 10.00 1.38 -11.25
CA PRO A 128 10.92 1.42 -10.12
C PRO A 128 10.19 1.79 -8.81
N MET A 129 10.53 1.08 -7.73
CA MET A 129 10.10 1.42 -6.38
C MET A 129 11.26 2.05 -5.62
N ARG A 130 11.02 3.23 -5.02
CA ARG A 130 12.01 3.91 -4.18
C ARG A 130 11.83 3.48 -2.74
N CYS A 131 12.91 3.02 -2.13
CA CYS A 131 12.93 2.63 -0.72
C CYS A 131 13.73 3.63 0.12
N PRO A 132 13.35 3.86 1.39
CA PRO A 132 14.10 4.70 2.31
C PRO A 132 15.56 4.24 2.47
N PRO A 133 16.48 5.13 2.91
CA PRO A 133 17.83 4.74 3.27
C PRO A 133 17.85 3.56 4.27
N GLY A 134 18.83 2.66 4.12
CA GLY A 134 18.95 1.45 4.94
C GLY A 134 17.94 0.34 4.60
N SER A 135 17.16 0.51 3.52
CA SER A 135 16.20 -0.51 3.04
C SER A 135 16.37 -0.78 1.55
N SER A 136 15.80 -1.88 1.08
CA SER A 136 15.81 -2.29 -0.32
C SER A 136 14.46 -2.88 -0.73
N TYR A 137 14.16 -2.78 -2.02
CA TYR A 137 13.01 -3.44 -2.61
C TYR A 137 13.06 -4.95 -2.37
N SER A 138 11.94 -5.51 -1.94
CA SER A 138 11.71 -6.94 -1.78
C SER A 138 10.36 -7.30 -2.42
N PRO A 139 10.30 -8.28 -3.33
CA PRO A 139 9.03 -8.76 -3.90
C PRO A 139 8.18 -9.49 -2.85
N CYS A 140 8.76 -9.86 -1.71
CA CYS A 140 8.15 -10.67 -0.65
C CYS A 140 8.69 -10.22 0.72
N ALA A 141 8.39 -8.99 1.11
CA ALA A 141 8.71 -8.48 2.44
C ALA A 141 7.72 -9.05 3.47
N SER A 142 8.18 -9.23 4.70
CA SER A 142 7.30 -9.54 5.82
C SER A 142 6.32 -8.36 6.03
N PRO A 143 4.99 -8.60 6.10
CA PRO A 143 4.03 -7.56 6.46
C PRO A 143 4.17 -7.14 7.93
N CYS A 144 4.91 -7.92 8.72
CA CYS A 144 5.18 -7.70 10.13
C CYS A 144 6.70 -7.71 10.37
N PRO A 145 7.44 -6.69 9.92
CA PRO A 145 8.87 -6.64 10.12
C PRO A 145 9.22 -6.45 11.61
N ALA A 146 10.41 -6.89 12.01
CA ALA A 146 10.94 -6.55 13.32
C ALA A 146 11.16 -5.03 13.42
N THR A 147 10.80 -4.47 14.56
CA THR A 147 10.95 -3.03 14.85
C THR A 147 11.79 -2.83 16.08
N CYS A 148 12.33 -1.62 16.27
CA CYS A 148 13.04 -1.27 17.51
C CYS A 148 12.20 -1.50 18.78
N SER A 149 10.87 -1.43 18.68
CA SER A 149 9.95 -1.66 19.80
C SER A 149 9.55 -3.14 19.96
N SER A 150 9.67 -3.95 18.91
CA SER A 150 9.26 -5.37 18.91
C SER A 150 10.25 -6.25 18.15
N ILE A 151 11.43 -6.44 18.74
CA ILE A 151 12.54 -7.17 18.12
C ILE A 151 12.20 -8.66 17.90
N ASN A 152 11.54 -9.30 18.88
CA ASN A 152 11.41 -10.76 18.89
C ASN A 152 10.12 -11.30 18.25
N THR A 153 9.08 -10.47 18.10
CA THR A 153 7.84 -10.74 17.33
C THR A 153 6.88 -9.58 17.56
N PRO A 154 6.27 -8.98 16.52
CA PRO A 154 5.09 -8.14 16.71
C PRO A 154 4.00 -8.99 17.36
N ARG A 155 3.57 -8.64 18.58
CA ARG A 155 2.71 -9.48 19.42
C ARG A 155 1.39 -9.87 18.74
N ASP A 156 0.94 -9.04 17.80
CA ASP A 156 -0.35 -9.17 17.12
C ASP A 156 -0.22 -9.49 15.63
N CYS A 157 0.92 -10.03 15.17
CA CYS A 157 1.02 -10.46 13.78
C CYS A 157 0.41 -11.86 13.56
N PRO A 158 -0.61 -12.00 12.69
CA PRO A 158 -1.10 -13.30 12.27
C PRO A 158 0.03 -14.18 11.72
N LYS A 159 0.15 -15.42 12.24
CA LYS A 159 1.22 -16.35 11.88
C LYS A 159 1.26 -16.76 10.39
N ALA A 160 0.16 -16.59 9.67
CA ALA A 160 -0.03 -17.05 8.29
C ALA A 160 -0.40 -15.90 7.34
N LEU A 161 0.15 -14.70 7.54
CA LEU A 161 0.04 -13.65 6.55
C LEU A 161 0.96 -13.94 5.36
N PRO A 162 0.44 -13.92 4.12
CA PRO A 162 1.30 -13.95 2.95
C PRO A 162 2.21 -12.71 2.95
N CYS A 163 3.41 -12.87 2.39
CA CYS A 163 4.30 -11.73 2.20
C CYS A 163 3.69 -10.72 1.22
N ALA A 164 4.19 -9.49 1.28
CA ALA A 164 3.76 -8.43 0.38
C ALA A 164 4.98 -7.78 -0.28
N GLU A 165 4.81 -7.29 -1.51
CA GLU A 165 5.80 -6.45 -2.17
C GLU A 165 6.01 -5.17 -1.36
N GLY A 166 7.26 -4.79 -1.10
CA GLY A 166 7.56 -3.58 -0.35
C GLY A 166 9.05 -3.32 -0.16
N CYS A 167 9.35 -2.40 0.76
CA CYS A 167 10.71 -2.10 1.17
C CYS A 167 11.04 -2.85 2.46
N GLU A 168 12.16 -3.56 2.46
CA GLU A 168 12.63 -4.36 3.59
C GLU A 168 13.96 -3.81 4.08
N CYS A 169 14.15 -3.72 5.41
CA CYS A 169 15.40 -3.26 5.99
C CYS A 169 16.55 -4.19 5.59
N GLN A 170 17.68 -3.59 5.21
CA GLN A 170 18.88 -4.35 4.86
C GLN A 170 19.44 -5.07 6.08
N LYS A 171 20.25 -6.11 5.84
CA LYS A 171 20.93 -6.84 6.92
C LYS A 171 21.67 -5.88 7.86
N GLY A 172 21.47 -6.06 9.18
CA GLY A 172 22.05 -5.20 10.22
C GLY A 172 21.25 -3.93 10.53
N HIS A 173 20.18 -3.65 9.78
CA HIS A 173 19.23 -2.58 10.07
C HIS A 173 17.91 -3.13 10.61
N ILE A 174 17.16 -2.28 11.30
CA ILE A 174 15.85 -2.59 11.89
C ILE A 174 14.91 -1.39 11.70
N LEU A 175 13.61 -1.65 11.62
CA LEU A 175 12.62 -0.62 11.37
C LEU A 175 12.42 0.25 12.63
N SER A 176 12.67 1.55 12.47
CA SER A 176 12.40 2.60 13.45
C SER A 176 11.33 3.54 12.88
N ARG A 177 10.07 3.32 13.28
CA ARG A 177 8.86 3.92 12.67
C ARG A 177 8.81 3.67 11.15
N THR A 178 9.24 4.64 10.35
CA THR A 178 9.17 4.62 8.88
C THR A 178 10.54 4.47 8.21
N SER A 179 11.63 4.43 8.98
CA SER A 179 13.01 4.37 8.46
C SER A 179 13.77 3.18 9.01
N CYS A 180 14.68 2.62 8.22
CA CYS A 180 15.57 1.55 8.67
C CYS A 180 16.86 2.16 9.23
N VAL A 181 17.18 1.83 10.48
CA VAL A 181 18.38 2.32 11.17
C VAL A 181 19.26 1.14 11.60
N PRO A 182 20.58 1.32 11.76
CA PRO A 182 21.42 0.30 12.38
C PRO A 182 20.87 -0.10 13.75
N PHE A 183 20.99 -1.37 14.13
CA PHE A 183 20.41 -1.87 15.39
C PHE A 183 20.82 -1.06 16.63
N GLY A 184 22.09 -0.64 16.72
CA GLY A 184 22.60 0.19 17.82
C GLY A 184 22.09 1.64 17.83
N GLN A 185 21.31 2.03 16.82
CA GLN A 185 20.68 3.35 16.70
C GLN A 185 19.16 3.28 16.89
N CYS A 186 18.65 2.20 17.48
CA CYS A 186 17.30 2.24 18.03
C CYS A 186 17.17 3.37 19.05
N GLY A 187 16.02 4.05 18.99
CA GLY A 187 15.71 5.19 19.83
C GLY A 187 15.34 4.80 21.26
N CYS A 188 14.35 5.48 21.79
CA CYS A 188 13.97 5.41 23.19
C CYS A 188 12.54 4.90 23.33
N THR A 189 12.27 4.19 24.42
CA THR A 189 10.90 3.88 24.85
C THR A 189 10.65 4.64 26.14
N ASP A 190 9.64 5.50 26.14
CA ASP A 190 9.27 6.28 27.31
C ASP A 190 8.58 5.40 28.38
N PRO A 191 8.41 5.91 29.63
CA PRO A 191 7.72 5.16 30.68
C PRO A 191 6.26 4.81 30.38
N ALA A 192 5.61 5.48 29.43
CA ALA A 192 4.26 5.16 28.98
C ALA A 192 4.23 4.05 27.90
N GLY A 193 5.40 3.62 27.41
CA GLY A 193 5.56 2.60 26.39
C GLY A 193 5.61 3.13 24.96
N SER A 194 5.68 4.45 24.76
CA SER A 194 5.77 5.07 23.44
C SER A 194 7.22 5.07 22.93
N TYR A 195 7.40 4.68 21.67
CA TYR A 195 8.71 4.66 21.03
C TYR A 195 9.02 5.98 20.31
N HIS A 196 10.21 6.52 20.52
CA HIS A 196 10.72 7.75 19.94
C HIS A 196 12.06 7.50 19.25
N PRO A 197 12.24 7.75 17.93
CA PRO A 197 13.53 7.62 17.27
C PRO A 197 14.58 8.58 17.85
N VAL A 198 15.86 8.26 17.63
CA VAL A 198 16.97 9.13 18.04
C VAL A 198 16.82 10.51 17.44
N GLY A 199 16.93 11.55 18.27
CA GLY A 199 16.76 12.95 17.89
C GLY A 199 15.32 13.45 17.98
N GLU A 200 14.31 12.58 18.17
CA GLU A 200 12.93 13.02 18.39
C GLU A 200 12.84 13.83 19.70
N ARG A 201 12.07 14.92 19.65
CA ARG A 201 11.75 15.78 20.78
C ARG A 201 10.25 15.81 20.98
N TRP A 202 9.78 15.60 22.21
CA TRP A 202 8.36 15.58 22.52
C TRP A 202 8.08 16.17 23.90
N TYR A 203 6.88 16.70 24.08
CA TYR A 203 6.41 17.14 25.40
C TYR A 203 5.71 15.98 26.10
N THR A 204 5.96 15.79 27.40
CA THR A 204 5.32 14.71 28.17
C THR A 204 3.89 15.07 28.60
N GLU A 205 3.50 16.33 28.45
CA GLU A 205 2.26 16.91 28.96
C GLU A 205 1.69 17.91 27.94
N HIS A 206 0.36 18.11 27.99
CA HIS A 206 -0.35 19.10 27.17
C HIS A 206 -0.06 20.56 27.55
N THR A 207 0.71 20.80 28.61
CA THR A 207 1.08 22.12 29.13
C THR A 207 2.44 22.59 28.59
N CYS A 208 3.14 21.77 27.79
CA CYS A 208 4.49 22.04 27.27
C CYS A 208 5.52 22.37 28.37
N THR A 209 5.30 21.91 29.60
CA THR A 209 6.14 22.17 30.78
C THR A 209 7.44 21.40 30.77
N ARG A 210 7.48 20.27 30.06
CA ARG A 210 8.61 19.35 30.06
C ARG A 210 8.85 18.80 28.66
N LEU A 211 9.98 19.19 28.08
CA LEU A 211 10.43 18.80 26.75
C LEU A 211 11.51 17.73 26.86
N CYS A 212 11.24 16.55 26.35
CA CYS A 212 12.17 15.44 26.32
C CYS A 212 12.82 15.31 24.94
N THR A 213 14.04 14.78 24.91
CA THR A 213 14.81 14.46 23.70
C THR A 213 15.37 13.05 23.82
N CYS A 214 15.18 12.24 22.78
CA CYS A 214 15.73 10.89 22.71
C CYS A 214 17.15 10.92 22.13
N SER A 215 18.08 10.28 22.82
CA SER A 215 19.45 10.02 22.37
C SER A 215 19.68 8.52 22.17
N VAL A 216 20.80 8.17 21.54
CA VAL A 216 21.22 6.78 21.35
C VAL A 216 21.24 5.98 22.66
N HIS A 217 21.06 4.67 22.57
CA HIS A 217 21.05 3.74 23.71
C HIS A 217 19.91 4.00 24.71
N ASN A 218 18.70 4.32 24.21
CA ASN A 218 17.50 4.54 25.04
C ASN A 218 17.69 5.63 26.11
N ASN A 219 18.46 6.68 25.81
CA ASN A 219 18.72 7.76 26.76
C ASN A 219 17.75 8.93 26.54
N ILE A 220 16.86 9.14 27.50
CA ILE A 220 15.87 10.22 27.48
C ILE A 220 16.34 11.34 28.40
N THR A 221 16.51 12.53 27.84
CA THR A 221 16.83 13.75 28.59
C THR A 221 15.67 14.71 28.52
N CYS A 222 15.22 15.21 29.66
CA CYS A 222 14.09 16.13 29.73
C CYS A 222 14.51 17.43 30.40
N ILE A 223 14.10 18.55 29.81
CA ILE A 223 14.31 19.89 30.35
C ILE A 223 12.96 20.55 30.65
N GLN A 224 12.95 21.42 31.65
CA GLN A 224 11.80 22.26 31.90
C GLN A 224 11.66 23.28 30.75
N SER A 225 10.43 23.45 30.28
CA SER A 225 10.10 24.32 29.17
C SER A 225 8.83 25.11 29.50
N SER A 226 8.64 26.23 28.81
CA SER A 226 7.46 27.06 28.93
C SER A 226 7.23 27.78 27.62
N CYS A 227 5.97 27.90 27.21
CA CYS A 227 5.58 28.75 26.11
C CYS A 227 6.06 30.20 26.34
N LYS A 228 6.54 30.87 25.29
CA LYS A 228 6.81 32.31 25.35
C LYS A 228 5.50 33.08 25.53
N PRO A 229 5.54 34.36 25.97
CA PRO A 229 4.35 35.20 25.96
C PRO A 229 3.66 35.16 24.59
N ASN A 230 2.33 35.01 24.59
CA ASN A 230 1.48 34.85 23.39
C ASN A 230 1.64 33.54 22.61
N GLN A 231 2.23 32.50 23.20
CA GLN A 231 2.23 31.15 22.64
C GLN A 231 1.28 30.25 23.42
N ILE A 232 0.57 29.37 22.72
CA ILE A 232 -0.34 28.37 23.29
C ILE A 232 0.26 27.00 23.03
N CYS A 233 0.27 26.14 24.05
CA CYS A 233 0.58 24.72 23.89
C CYS A 233 -0.69 23.97 23.48
N TRP A 234 -0.60 23.22 22.39
CA TRP A 234 -1.71 22.42 21.85
C TRP A 234 -1.10 21.18 21.17
N ALA A 235 -1.75 20.03 21.31
CA ALA A 235 -1.35 18.80 20.63
C ALA A 235 -1.83 18.84 19.18
N LEU A 236 -0.93 18.89 18.20
CA LEU A 236 -1.31 18.70 16.81
C LEU A 236 -1.61 17.21 16.59
N ASP A 237 -2.87 16.84 16.43
CA ASP A 237 -3.24 15.50 15.96
C ASP A 237 -2.84 15.36 14.49
N GLY A 238 -1.83 14.54 14.20
CA GLY A 238 -1.49 14.15 12.83
C GLY A 238 -0.07 13.63 12.61
N LEU A 239 0.05 12.69 11.67
CA LEU A 239 1.32 12.30 11.05
C LEU A 239 1.76 13.44 10.11
N VAL A 240 2.84 14.14 10.46
CA VAL A 240 3.57 15.04 9.54
C VAL A 240 4.65 14.24 8.83
#